data_AF-A0A0L1IGZ9-F1
#
_entry.id   AF-A0A0L1IGZ9-F1
#
_cell.length_a   1.000
_cell.length_b   1.000
_cell.length_c   1.000
_cell.angle_alpha   90.00
_cell.angle_beta   90.00
_cell.angle_gamma   90.00
#
_symmetry.space_group_name_H-M   'P 1'
#
loop_
_entity.id
_entity.type
_entity.pdbx_description
1 polymer ?
#
loop_
_entity_poly.entity_id
_entity_poly.type
_entity_poly.pdbx_seq_one_letter_code
_entity_poly.pdbx_strand_id
1 'polypeptide(L)'
;MLSIIISEALLFFTYFWGILHFSLSPYPLSNEGIIITSSRMLILTITFILASASCMTACLQVFIEKGMSFEISSIICIIYLLGECFASLQTTEYLHLSYHINDTVYTTLFYCVTGLHFSHVVIGLLLLIIYFIRIIEIYDTSTEWFINSFGISYIVIPHTDQITILYWHFVEIVWLFIEFLFYSE
;
A
#
# COMPACT_ATOMS: atom_id res chain seq x y z
N MET A 1 3.68 3.20 17.37
CA MET A 1 3.10 2.88 16.05
C MET A 1 3.04 4.09 15.15
N LEU A 2 2.38 5.20 15.52
CA LEU A 2 2.46 6.45 14.73
C LEU A 2 3.90 6.93 14.54
N SER A 3 4.73 6.85 15.60
CA SER A 3 6.17 7.16 15.52
C SER A 3 6.94 6.29 14.51
N ILE A 4 6.49 5.04 14.29
CA ILE A 4 7.09 4.12 13.31
C ILE A 4 6.69 4.55 11.90
N ILE A 5 5.41 4.89 11.68
CA ILE A 5 4.97 5.44 10.38
C ILE A 5 5.73 6.73 10.05
N ILE A 6 5.96 7.59 11.04
CA ILE A 6 6.75 8.81 10.87
C ILE A 6 8.21 8.49 10.52
N SER A 7 8.83 7.49 11.16
CA SER A 7 10.20 7.11 10.82
C SER A 7 10.31 6.53 9.40
N GLU A 8 9.34 5.71 8.98
CA GLU A 8 9.29 5.19 7.60
C GLU A 8 9.05 6.34 6.59
N ALA A 9 8.17 7.29 6.91
CA ALA A 9 7.96 8.46 6.07
C ALA A 9 9.23 9.31 5.89
N LEU A 10 10.01 9.50 6.96
CA LEU A 10 11.31 10.17 6.90
C LEU A 10 12.31 9.37 6.06
N LEU A 11 12.30 8.04 6.15
CA LEU A 11 13.13 7.18 5.31
C LEU A 11 12.80 7.38 3.82
N PHE A 12 11.53 7.32 3.41
CA PHE A 12 11.13 7.60 2.02
C PHE A 12 11.51 9.03 1.59
N PHE A 13 11.36 10.01 2.49
CA PHE A 13 11.76 11.38 2.22
C PHE A 13 13.24 11.50 1.86
N THR A 14 14.13 10.75 2.53
CA THR A 14 15.57 10.77 2.17
C THR A 14 15.83 10.22 0.77
N TYR A 15 15.10 9.19 0.35
CA TYR A 15 15.22 8.66 -1.01
C TYR A 15 14.65 9.63 -2.06
N PHE A 16 13.48 10.23 -1.80
CA PHE A 16 12.89 11.24 -2.67
C PHE A 16 13.79 12.45 -2.84
N TRP A 17 14.45 12.89 -1.75
CA TRP A 17 15.49 13.91 -1.83
C TRP A 17 16.64 13.51 -2.77
N GLY A 18 17.13 12.27 -2.66
CA GLY A 18 18.15 11.73 -3.54
C GLY A 18 17.72 11.78 -5.02
N ILE A 19 16.51 11.32 -5.32
CA ILE A 19 15.94 11.36 -6.68
C ILE A 19 15.91 12.79 -7.22
N LEU A 20 15.38 13.74 -6.45
CA LEU A 20 15.29 15.14 -6.86
C LEU A 20 16.67 15.78 -7.05
N HIS A 21 17.64 15.46 -6.19
CA HIS A 21 19.00 15.98 -6.32
C HIS A 21 19.64 15.56 -7.66
N PHE A 22 19.54 14.28 -8.01
CA PHE A 22 20.13 13.75 -9.24
C PHE A 22 19.32 14.11 -10.50
N SER A 23 18.00 14.31 -10.40
CA SER A 23 17.19 14.75 -11.53
C SER A 23 17.38 16.24 -11.86
N LEU A 24 17.52 17.10 -10.83
CA LEU A 24 17.70 18.55 -11.00
C LEU A 24 19.15 18.94 -11.34
N SER A 25 20.12 18.09 -11.00
CA SER A 25 21.54 18.31 -11.31
C SER A 25 22.21 17.05 -11.90
N PRO A 26 21.80 16.64 -13.12
CA PRO A 26 22.25 15.39 -13.71
C PRO A 26 23.75 15.41 -14.03
N TYR A 27 24.43 14.30 -13.72
CA TYR A 27 25.81 14.08 -14.18
C TYR A 27 25.82 13.87 -15.70
N PRO A 28 26.79 14.42 -16.46
CA PRO A 28 26.77 14.44 -17.92
C PRO A 28 26.72 13.08 -18.63
N LEU A 29 27.02 11.97 -17.95
CA LEU A 29 26.96 10.60 -18.48
C LEU A 29 25.82 9.75 -17.87
N SER A 30 24.85 10.36 -17.19
CA SER A 30 23.93 9.64 -16.30
C SER A 30 22.95 8.67 -16.98
N ASN A 31 22.58 8.89 -18.25
CA ASN A 31 21.52 8.13 -18.93
C ASN A 31 21.92 7.58 -20.31
N GLU A 32 23.20 7.55 -20.67
CA GLU A 32 23.62 7.00 -21.96
C GLU A 32 23.40 5.48 -21.99
N GLY A 33 22.52 5.01 -22.89
CA GLY A 33 22.31 3.60 -23.16
C GLY A 33 21.14 2.93 -22.43
N ILE A 34 20.38 3.64 -21.60
CA ILE A 34 19.16 3.09 -20.98
C ILE A 34 17.96 3.24 -21.93
N ILE A 35 17.27 2.13 -22.18
CA ILE A 35 15.98 2.12 -22.85
C ILE A 35 14.89 2.14 -21.77
N ILE A 36 14.23 3.28 -21.60
CA ILE A 36 13.07 3.38 -20.72
C ILE A 36 11.85 2.87 -21.49
N THR A 37 11.37 1.68 -21.14
CA THR A 37 10.16 1.10 -21.71
C THR A 37 8.94 1.85 -21.19
N SER A 38 7.98 2.18 -22.06
CA SER A 38 6.75 2.84 -21.65
C SER A 38 5.81 1.88 -20.90
N SER A 39 5.75 2.00 -19.58
CA SER A 39 4.83 1.22 -18.72
C SER A 39 3.56 1.99 -18.33
N ARG A 40 3.31 3.16 -18.94
CA ARG A 40 2.27 4.13 -18.50
C ARG A 40 0.88 3.53 -18.26
N MET A 41 0.40 2.66 -19.15
CA MET A 41 -0.92 2.05 -19.00
C MET A 41 -0.97 1.08 -17.80
N LEU A 42 0.10 0.31 -17.60
CA LEU A 42 0.23 -0.60 -16.48
C LEU A 42 0.28 0.17 -15.15
N ILE A 43 1.07 1.24 -15.07
CA ILE A 43 1.16 2.07 -13.85
C ILE A 43 -0.18 2.72 -13.53
N LEU A 44 -0.91 3.25 -14.54
CA LEU A 44 -2.25 3.80 -14.33
C LEU A 44 -3.22 2.75 -13.77
N THR A 45 -3.11 1.49 -14.21
CA THR A 45 -3.94 0.42 -13.64
C THR A 45 -3.54 0.09 -12.20
N ILE A 46 -2.24 0.09 -11.91
CA ILE A 46 -1.71 -0.14 -10.55
C ILE A 46 -2.14 0.99 -9.60
N THR A 47 -2.03 2.26 -10.00
CA THR A 47 -2.47 3.41 -9.21
C THR A 47 -3.96 3.37 -8.96
N PHE A 48 -4.77 3.06 -9.98
CA PHE A 48 -6.21 2.92 -9.84
C PHE A 48 -6.59 1.80 -8.86
N ILE A 49 -5.94 0.63 -8.94
CA ILE A 49 -6.19 -0.49 -8.02
C ILE A 49 -5.86 -0.09 -6.58
N LEU A 50 -4.72 0.55 -6.34
CA LEU A 50 -4.34 0.95 -4.98
C LEU A 50 -5.28 2.02 -4.41
N ALA A 51 -5.66 3.02 -5.21
CA ALA A 51 -6.62 4.05 -4.84
C ALA A 51 -8.03 3.47 -4.61
N SER A 52 -8.41 2.43 -5.34
CA SER A 52 -9.68 1.73 -5.08
C SER A 52 -9.63 0.98 -3.74
N ALA A 53 -8.50 0.36 -3.40
CA ALA A 53 -8.31 -0.31 -2.12
C ALA A 53 -8.38 0.67 -0.94
N SER A 54 -7.77 1.85 -1.07
CA SER A 54 -7.83 2.89 -0.03
C SER A 54 -9.22 3.51 0.15
N CYS A 55 -9.97 3.70 -0.94
CA CYS A 55 -11.36 4.12 -0.85
C CYS A 55 -12.20 3.08 -0.10
N MET A 56 -11.97 1.78 -0.36
CA MET A 56 -12.62 0.70 0.35
C MET A 56 -12.22 0.63 1.83
N THR A 57 -10.96 0.93 2.20
CA THR A 57 -10.56 1.00 3.63
C THR A 57 -11.23 2.16 4.36
N ALA A 58 -11.41 3.30 3.71
CA ALA A 58 -12.16 4.43 4.30
C ALA A 58 -13.64 4.07 4.47
N CYS A 59 -14.24 3.39 3.49
CA CYS A 59 -15.61 2.90 3.56
C CYS A 59 -15.79 1.89 4.71
N LEU A 60 -14.83 0.96 4.86
CA LEU A 60 -14.79 -0.01 5.94
C LEU A 60 -14.83 0.67 7.32
N GLN A 61 -14.04 1.73 7.52
CA GLN A 61 -14.04 2.47 8.78
C GLN A 61 -15.44 3.01 9.13
N VAL A 62 -16.14 3.59 8.14
CA VAL A 62 -17.51 4.10 8.33
C VAL A 62 -18.50 2.98 8.69
N PHE A 63 -18.38 1.81 8.06
CA PHE A 63 -19.26 0.68 8.38
C PHE A 63 -19.03 0.11 9.77
N ILE A 64 -17.78 0.05 10.20
CA ILE A 64 -17.43 -0.38 11.55
C ILE A 64 -17.98 0.63 12.57
N GLU A 65 -17.82 1.94 12.34
CA GLU A 65 -18.39 2.99 13.20
C GLU A 65 -19.92 2.92 13.30
N LYS A 66 -20.59 2.48 12.24
CA LYS A 66 -22.05 2.28 12.20
C LYS A 66 -22.50 0.91 12.73
N GLY A 67 -21.59 0.01 13.09
CA GLY A 67 -21.90 -1.32 13.61
C GLY A 67 -22.50 -2.28 12.58
N MET A 68 -22.25 -2.09 11.28
CA MET A 68 -22.80 -2.95 10.22
C MET A 68 -21.93 -4.20 10.00
N SER A 69 -22.11 -5.23 10.83
CA SER A 69 -21.26 -6.43 10.86
C SER A 69 -21.20 -7.25 9.57
N PHE A 70 -22.34 -7.42 8.90
CA PHE A 70 -22.47 -8.32 7.74
C PHE A 70 -21.64 -7.92 6.50
N GLU A 71 -21.25 -6.65 6.38
CA GLU A 71 -20.52 -6.14 5.20
C GLU A 71 -19.00 -6.02 5.45
N ILE A 72 -18.55 -6.11 6.69
CA ILE A 72 -17.15 -5.87 7.06
C ILE A 72 -16.22 -6.94 6.47
N SER A 73 -16.61 -8.22 6.55
CA SER A 73 -15.78 -9.34 6.07
C SER A 73 -15.62 -9.33 4.55
N SER A 74 -16.69 -9.04 3.81
CA SER A 74 -16.64 -8.98 2.34
C SER A 74 -15.79 -7.81 1.87
N ILE A 75 -15.88 -6.65 2.50
CA ILE A 75 -15.09 -5.47 2.15
C ILE A 75 -13.60 -5.71 2.40
N ILE A 76 -13.22 -6.32 3.53
CA ILE A 76 -11.81 -6.64 3.81
C ILE A 76 -11.26 -7.64 2.80
N CYS A 77 -12.04 -8.66 2.42
CA CYS A 77 -11.66 -9.60 1.37
C CYS A 77 -11.40 -8.88 0.03
N ILE A 78 -12.26 -7.92 -0.34
CA ILE A 78 -12.06 -7.10 -1.55
C ILE A 78 -10.77 -6.29 -1.46
N ILE A 79 -10.51 -5.63 -0.33
CA ILE A 79 -9.27 -4.85 -0.11
C ILE A 79 -8.04 -5.75 -0.25
N TYR A 80 -8.09 -6.95 0.33
CA TYR A 80 -7.02 -7.94 0.23
C TYR A 80 -6.72 -8.32 -1.23
N LEU A 81 -7.76 -8.67 -1.99
CA LEU A 81 -7.63 -9.06 -3.40
C LEU A 81 -7.10 -7.92 -4.27
N LEU A 82 -7.52 -6.67 -3.99
CA LEU A 82 -6.99 -5.50 -4.69
C LEU A 82 -5.49 -5.31 -4.40
N GLY A 83 -5.07 -5.49 -3.14
CA GLY A 83 -3.65 -5.42 -2.78
C GLY A 83 -2.81 -6.55 -3.38
N GLU A 84 -3.32 -7.79 -3.46
CA GLU A 84 -2.65 -8.88 -4.19
C GLU A 84 -2.55 -8.58 -5.69
N CYS A 85 -3.62 -8.06 -6.31
CA CYS A 85 -3.59 -7.61 -7.70
C CYS A 85 -2.51 -6.55 -7.92
N PHE A 86 -2.42 -5.54 -7.05
CA PHE A 86 -1.33 -4.55 -7.08
C PHE A 86 0.03 -5.23 -7.05
N ALA A 87 0.26 -6.13 -6.07
CA ALA A 87 1.55 -6.79 -5.92
C ALA A 87 1.91 -7.62 -7.16
N SER A 88 0.94 -8.32 -7.74
CA SER A 88 1.14 -9.10 -8.97
C SER A 88 1.52 -8.20 -10.15
N LEU A 89 0.85 -7.07 -10.35
CA LEU A 89 1.14 -6.14 -11.44
C LEU A 89 2.48 -5.42 -11.24
N GLN A 90 2.87 -5.13 -10.00
CA GLN A 90 4.19 -4.59 -9.70
C GLN A 90 5.30 -5.59 -10.05
N THR A 91 5.07 -6.89 -9.78
CA THR A 91 6.03 -7.92 -10.20
C THR A 91 6.10 -8.08 -11.71
N THR A 92 4.98 -7.96 -12.43
CA THR A 92 5.01 -8.02 -13.91
C THR A 92 5.77 -6.84 -14.48
N GLU A 93 5.66 -5.65 -13.89
CA GLU A 93 6.50 -4.51 -14.27
C GLU A 93 7.98 -4.88 -14.21
N TYR A 94 8.46 -5.34 -13.04
CA TYR A 94 9.88 -5.67 -12.85
C TYR A 94 10.40 -6.74 -13.81
N LEU A 95 9.56 -7.70 -14.20
CA LEU A 95 9.92 -8.73 -15.17
C LEU A 95 10.05 -8.19 -16.60
N HIS A 96 9.44 -7.04 -16.90
CA HIS A 96 9.44 -6.43 -18.23
C HIS A 96 10.38 -5.22 -18.36
N LEU A 97 11.08 -4.82 -17.30
CA LEU A 97 12.08 -3.75 -17.37
C LEU A 97 13.31 -4.20 -18.16
N SER A 98 13.80 -3.31 -19.03
CA SER A 98 15.00 -3.56 -19.84
C SER A 98 16.31 -3.03 -19.21
N TYR A 99 16.24 -2.59 -17.95
CA TYR A 99 17.36 -2.04 -17.19
C TYR A 99 17.47 -2.71 -15.82
N HIS A 100 18.69 -2.78 -15.30
CA HIS A 100 19.05 -3.40 -14.03
C HIS A 100 19.37 -2.37 -12.94
N ILE A 101 19.39 -2.84 -11.69
CA ILE A 101 19.63 -2.00 -10.51
C ILE A 101 20.98 -1.28 -10.53
N ASN A 102 21.99 -1.83 -11.21
CA ASN A 102 23.36 -1.32 -11.22
C ASN A 102 23.74 -0.58 -12.52
N ASP A 103 22.79 -0.32 -13.41
CA ASP A 103 23.08 0.33 -14.70
C ASP A 103 23.43 1.81 -14.50
N THR A 104 22.59 2.57 -13.77
CA THR A 104 22.85 3.98 -13.46
C THR A 104 22.32 4.38 -12.09
N VAL A 105 22.66 5.59 -11.65
CA VAL A 105 22.12 6.16 -10.40
C VAL A 105 20.59 6.25 -10.45
N TYR A 106 20.01 6.57 -11.61
CA TYR A 106 18.56 6.62 -11.79
C TYR A 106 17.93 5.24 -11.56
N THR A 107 18.45 4.19 -12.20
CA THR A 107 17.91 2.83 -12.04
C THR A 107 18.14 2.29 -10.63
N THR A 108 19.27 2.61 -10.01
CA THR A 108 19.55 2.26 -8.61
C THR A 108 18.48 2.86 -7.69
N LEU A 109 18.20 4.16 -7.83
CA LEU A 109 17.20 4.86 -7.01
C LEU A 109 15.80 4.35 -7.27
N PHE A 110 15.46 4.10 -8.54
CA PHE A 110 14.20 3.48 -8.93
C PHE A 110 13.98 2.17 -8.17
N TYR A 111 14.85 1.18 -8.34
CA TYR A 111 14.68 -0.14 -7.71
C TYR A 111 14.75 -0.06 -6.17
N CYS A 112 15.57 0.81 -5.61
CA CYS A 112 15.62 1.02 -4.15
C CYS A 112 14.27 1.50 -3.61
N VAL A 113 13.68 2.53 -4.23
CA VAL A 113 12.45 3.15 -3.72
C VAL A 113 11.23 2.29 -4.02
N THR A 114 11.08 1.83 -5.26
CA THR A 114 9.94 0.99 -5.65
C THR A 114 9.99 -0.36 -4.93
N GLY A 115 11.17 -0.94 -4.75
CA GLY A 115 11.34 -2.20 -4.02
C GLY A 115 11.08 -2.05 -2.53
N LEU A 116 11.51 -0.94 -1.92
CA LEU A 116 11.20 -0.65 -0.52
C LEU A 116 9.70 -0.42 -0.32
N HIS A 117 9.04 0.31 -1.23
CA HIS A 117 7.58 0.44 -1.25
C HIS A 117 6.87 -0.91 -1.41
N PHE A 118 7.31 -1.74 -2.34
CA PHE A 118 6.77 -3.08 -2.54
C PHE A 118 6.86 -3.93 -1.27
N SER A 119 7.98 -3.86 -0.53
CA SER A 119 8.09 -4.55 0.76
C SER A 119 7.07 -4.05 1.79
N HIS A 120 6.77 -2.74 1.79
CA HIS A 120 5.75 -2.16 2.66
C HIS A 120 4.33 -2.62 2.29
N VAL A 121 4.04 -2.76 0.98
CA VAL A 121 2.76 -3.32 0.49
C VAL A 121 2.60 -4.76 0.98
N VAL A 122 3.64 -5.59 0.88
CA VAL A 122 3.60 -6.98 1.37
C VAL A 122 3.37 -7.04 2.88
N ILE A 123 4.05 -6.19 3.66
CA ILE A 123 3.80 -6.08 5.12
C ILE A 123 2.35 -5.63 5.37
N GLY A 124 1.84 -4.68 4.60
CA GLY A 124 0.46 -4.22 4.68
C GLY A 124 -0.55 -5.35 4.42
N LEU A 125 -0.31 -6.18 3.39
CA LEU A 125 -1.12 -7.35 3.08
C LEU A 125 -1.13 -8.36 4.24
N LEU A 126 0.03 -8.66 4.82
CA LEU A 126 0.12 -9.54 5.99
C LEU A 126 -0.69 -9.00 7.19
N LEU A 127 -0.58 -7.70 7.45
CA LEU A 127 -1.37 -7.05 8.51
C LEU A 127 -2.87 -7.11 8.21
N LEU A 128 -3.28 -6.95 6.95
CA LEU A 128 -4.66 -7.03 6.52
C LEU A 128 -5.23 -8.46 6.65
N ILE A 129 -4.44 -9.50 6.37
CA ILE A 129 -4.82 -10.90 6.60
C ILE A 129 -5.07 -11.15 8.09
N ILE A 130 -4.13 -10.72 8.95
CA ILE A 130 -4.26 -10.89 10.41
C ILE A 130 -5.53 -10.18 10.90
N TYR A 131 -5.80 -8.99 10.37
CA TYR A 131 -7.01 -8.23 10.68
C TYR A 131 -8.29 -8.96 10.19
N PHE A 132 -8.27 -9.53 8.99
CA PHE A 132 -9.37 -10.30 8.42
C PHE A 132 -9.73 -11.52 9.27
N ILE A 133 -8.73 -12.32 9.66
CA ILE A 133 -8.93 -13.51 10.49
C ILE A 133 -9.58 -13.11 11.82
N ARG A 134 -9.09 -12.05 12.46
CA ARG A 134 -9.63 -11.56 13.74
C ARG A 134 -11.09 -11.10 13.62
N ILE A 135 -11.44 -10.44 12.52
CA ILE A 135 -12.83 -10.00 12.30
C ILE A 135 -13.76 -11.18 12.09
N ILE A 136 -13.34 -12.21 11.35
CA ILE A 136 -14.17 -13.42 11.19
C ILE A 136 -14.43 -14.07 12.56
N GLU A 137 -13.42 -14.16 13.42
CA GLU A 137 -13.58 -14.72 14.78
C GLU A 137 -14.52 -13.89 15.67
N ILE A 138 -14.50 -12.56 15.54
CA ILE A 138 -15.32 -11.64 16.33
C ILE A 138 -16.79 -11.66 15.88
N TYR A 139 -17.04 -11.71 14.57
CA TYR A 139 -18.38 -11.65 13.99
C TYR A 139 -18.95 -13.04 13.66
N ASP A 140 -18.33 -14.12 14.17
CA ASP A 140 -18.90 -15.45 14.02
C ASP A 140 -20.22 -15.56 14.80
N THR A 141 -21.24 -16.08 14.12
CA THR A 141 -22.64 -16.08 14.60
C THR A 141 -22.85 -16.80 15.94
N SER A 142 -21.93 -17.68 16.32
CA SER A 142 -21.95 -18.41 17.59
C SER A 142 -21.54 -17.53 18.80
N THR A 143 -20.66 -16.55 18.61
CA THR A 143 -20.20 -15.62 19.65
C THR A 143 -21.08 -14.38 19.71
N GLU A 144 -21.61 -13.91 18.57
CA GLU A 144 -22.60 -12.82 18.53
C GLU A 144 -23.84 -13.14 19.39
N TRP A 145 -24.37 -14.37 19.37
CA TRP A 145 -25.53 -14.75 20.19
C TRP A 145 -25.25 -14.58 21.69
N PHE A 146 -24.04 -14.91 22.14
CA PHE A 146 -23.63 -14.76 23.54
C PHE A 146 -23.45 -13.27 23.92
N ILE A 147 -22.84 -12.46 23.06
CA ILE A 147 -22.59 -11.03 23.33
C ILE A 147 -23.89 -10.21 23.28
N ASN A 148 -24.77 -10.49 22.32
CA ASN A 148 -26.08 -9.81 22.22
C ASN A 148 -26.99 -10.13 23.41
N SER A 149 -26.86 -11.34 23.98
CA SER A 149 -27.59 -11.72 25.21
C SER A 149 -27.13 -10.97 26.47
N PHE A 150 -25.93 -10.38 26.47
CA PHE A 150 -25.39 -9.58 27.57
C PHE A 150 -25.54 -8.06 27.40
N GLY A 151 -26.16 -7.57 26.31
CA GLY A 151 -26.47 -6.15 26.12
C GLY A 151 -25.26 -5.23 25.94
N ILE A 152 -24.11 -5.78 25.52
CA ILE A 152 -22.89 -5.03 25.24
C ILE A 152 -22.85 -4.79 23.73
N SER A 153 -23.38 -3.65 23.29
CA SER A 153 -23.51 -3.27 21.87
C SER A 153 -22.29 -2.53 21.30
N TYR A 154 -21.21 -2.41 22.05
CA TYR A 154 -19.98 -1.77 21.61
C TYR A 154 -18.91 -2.84 21.40
N ILE A 155 -18.74 -3.22 20.13
CA ILE A 155 -17.51 -3.87 19.69
C ILE A 155 -16.43 -2.80 19.80
N VAL A 156 -15.66 -2.85 20.89
CA VAL A 156 -14.47 -2.01 21.05
C VAL A 156 -13.45 -2.55 20.06
N ILE A 157 -13.36 -1.89 18.91
CA ILE A 157 -12.29 -2.13 17.94
C ILE A 157 -10.98 -1.89 18.69
N PRO A 158 -10.10 -2.87 18.81
CA PRO A 158 -8.80 -2.66 19.42
C PRO A 158 -8.04 -1.60 18.63
N HIS A 159 -7.38 -0.66 19.32
CA HIS A 159 -6.62 0.43 18.71
C HIS A 159 -5.60 0.00 17.63
N THR A 160 -5.24 -1.28 17.61
CA THR A 160 -4.41 -1.90 16.57
C THR A 160 -4.98 -1.77 15.17
N ASP A 161 -6.31 -1.80 15.03
CA ASP A 161 -6.96 -1.93 13.73
C ASP A 161 -7.10 -0.57 13.02
N GLN A 162 -7.20 0.51 13.80
CA GLN A 162 -7.11 1.87 13.27
C GLN A 162 -5.71 2.16 12.70
N ILE A 163 -4.67 1.53 13.27
CA ILE A 163 -3.29 1.71 12.83
C ILE A 163 -3.01 0.94 11.54
N THR A 164 -3.57 -0.25 11.35
CA THR A 164 -3.41 -1.01 10.10
C THR A 164 -4.06 -0.28 8.92
N ILE A 165 -5.24 0.32 9.13
CA ILE A 165 -5.90 1.17 8.13
C ILE A 165 -5.04 2.41 7.81
N LEU A 166 -4.52 3.09 8.82
CA LEU A 166 -3.62 4.23 8.63
C LEU A 166 -2.36 3.86 7.84
N TYR A 167 -1.78 2.69 8.14
CA TYR A 167 -0.61 2.19 7.42
C TYR A 167 -0.91 1.94 5.93
N TRP A 168 -2.11 1.44 5.59
CA TRP A 168 -2.50 1.25 4.19
C TRP A 168 -2.57 2.58 3.42
N HIS A 169 -3.15 3.64 4.02
CA HIS A 169 -3.16 4.98 3.44
C HIS A 169 -1.76 5.59 3.33
N PHE A 170 -0.87 5.32 4.28
CA PHE A 170 0.53 5.72 4.18
C PHE A 170 1.21 5.10 2.94
N VAL A 171 1.02 3.79 2.72
CA VAL A 171 1.55 3.09 1.54
C VAL A 171 1.02 3.67 0.23
N GLU A 172 -0.26 4.04 0.18
CA GLU A 172 -0.87 4.72 -0.97
C GLU A 172 -0.23 6.09 -1.23
N ILE A 173 -0.08 6.94 -0.22
CA ILE A 173 0.50 8.28 -0.38
C ILE A 173 1.92 8.17 -0.94
N VAL A 174 2.73 7.24 -0.40
CA VAL A 174 4.08 7.00 -0.89
C VAL A 174 4.07 6.56 -2.36
N TRP A 175 3.13 5.69 -2.76
CA TRP A 175 2.98 5.26 -4.14
C TRP A 175 2.70 6.43 -5.09
N LEU A 176 1.82 7.37 -4.71
CA LEU A 176 1.53 8.55 -5.54
C LEU A 176 2.76 9.44 -5.71
N PHE A 177 3.62 9.56 -4.70
CA PHE A 177 4.90 10.26 -4.84
C PHE A 177 5.85 9.52 -5.80
N ILE A 178 5.90 8.19 -5.74
CA ILE A 178 6.69 7.37 -6.66
C ILE A 178 6.19 7.53 -8.10
N GLU A 179 4.87 7.42 -8.31
CA GLU A 179 4.21 7.67 -9.59
C GLU A 179 4.62 9.02 -10.17
N PHE A 180 4.48 10.07 -9.36
CA PHE A 180 4.81 11.42 -9.76
C PHE A 180 6.29 11.60 -10.13
N LEU A 181 7.22 10.99 -9.37
CA LEU A 181 8.65 11.22 -9.61
C LEU A 181 9.23 10.40 -10.76
N PHE A 182 8.72 9.20 -11.02
CA PHE A 182 9.31 8.29 -12.00
C PHE A 182 8.49 8.10 -13.27
N TYR A 183 7.18 8.37 -13.21
CA TYR A 183 6.26 7.92 -14.26
C TYR A 183 5.38 9.04 -14.84
N SER A 184 5.51 10.29 -14.37
CA SER A 184 4.72 11.42 -14.85
C SER A 184 5.25 12.09 -16.14
N GLU A 185 6.08 11.39 -16.92
CA GLU A 185 6.61 11.86 -18.21
C GLU A 185 5.85 11.29 -19.42
#